data_AF-A0A7W7LZE6-F1
#
_entry.id   AF-A0A7W7LZE6-F1
#
_cell.length_a   1.000
_cell.length_b   1.000
_cell.length_c   1.000
_cell.angle_alpha   90.00
_cell.angle_beta   90.00
_cell.angle_gamma   90.00
#
_symmetry.space_group_name_H-M   'P 1'
#
loop_
_entity.id
_entity.type
_entity.pdbx_description
1 polymer ?
#
loop_
_entity_poly.entity_id
_entity_poly.type
_entity_poly.pdbx_seq_one_letter_code
_entity_poly.pdbx_strand_id
1 'polypeptide(L)'
;MFEHVGGEAALRRTAEHSDEAVFGDELLGKLFRYGGSHHVDHLTAFLAEVLGGPRRYSEELGECAGQGRDVCHAHSLRSTTANTMSRMVSD
;
A
#
# COMPACT_ATOMS: atom_id res chain seq x y z
N MET A 1 -2.63 17.44 -4.61
CA MET A 1 -3.39 16.76 -3.52
C MET A 1 -2.45 16.33 -2.40
N PHE A 2 -1.31 15.72 -2.71
CA PHE A 2 -0.28 15.30 -1.75
C PHE A 2 0.07 16.35 -0.68
N GLU A 3 0.46 17.57 -1.08
CA GLU A 3 0.76 18.65 -0.12
C GLU A 3 -0.48 19.09 0.67
N HIS A 4 -1.66 19.07 0.04
CA HIS A 4 -2.91 19.49 0.66
C HIS A 4 -3.34 18.57 1.82
N VAL A 5 -2.98 17.28 1.77
CA VAL A 5 -3.22 16.34 2.87
C VAL A 5 -2.10 16.31 3.90
N GLY A 6 -1.07 17.17 3.77
CA GLY A 6 0.04 17.29 4.72
C GLY A 6 1.29 16.48 4.36
N GLY A 7 1.43 16.05 3.11
CA GLY A 7 2.63 15.39 2.59
C GLY A 7 2.94 14.04 3.23
N GLU A 8 4.17 13.56 3.04
CA GLU A 8 4.61 12.21 3.42
C GLU A 8 4.46 11.93 4.91
N ALA A 9 4.76 12.92 5.77
CA ALA A 9 4.65 12.74 7.21
C ALA A 9 3.20 12.50 7.67
N ALA A 10 2.21 13.14 7.04
CA ALA A 10 0.81 12.89 7.34
C ALA A 10 0.36 11.51 6.85
N LEU A 11 0.77 11.13 5.63
CA LEU A 11 0.46 9.84 5.06
C LEU A 11 1.08 8.68 5.84
N ARG A 12 2.31 8.83 6.34
CA ARG A 12 2.94 7.82 7.19
C ARG A 12 2.15 7.56 8.47
N ARG A 13 1.68 8.62 9.15
CA ARG A 13 0.83 8.46 10.34
C ARG A 13 -0.48 7.76 10.01
N THR A 14 -1.08 8.06 8.86
CA THR A 14 -2.29 7.36 8.39
C THR A 14 -2.02 5.88 8.14
N ALA A 15 -0.87 5.54 7.54
CA ALA A 15 -0.48 4.15 7.30
C ALA A 15 -0.21 3.39 8.61
N GLU A 16 0.51 4.00 9.56
CA GLU A 16 0.73 3.45 10.91
C GLU A 16 -0.59 3.17 11.63
N HIS A 17 -1.51 4.14 11.64
CA HIS A 17 -2.81 3.96 12.27
C HIS A 17 -3.66 2.88 11.59
N SER A 18 -3.57 2.78 10.26
CA SER A 18 -4.29 1.77 9.49
C SER A 18 -3.79 0.36 9.84
N ASP A 19 -2.47 0.19 9.97
CA ASP A 19 -1.86 -1.07 10.42
C ASP A 19 -2.29 -1.42 11.84
N GLU A 20 -2.21 -0.48 12.78
CA GLU A 20 -2.66 -0.70 14.16
C GLU A 20 -4.13 -1.16 14.21
N ALA A 21 -5.01 -0.52 13.42
CA ALA A 21 -6.42 -0.88 13.36
C ALA A 21 -6.64 -2.27 12.74
N VAL A 22 -5.96 -2.60 11.65
CA VAL A 22 -6.09 -3.87 10.94
C VAL A 22 -5.55 -5.03 11.77
N PHE A 23 -4.37 -4.88 12.36
CA PHE A 23 -3.75 -5.93 13.17
C PHE A 23 -4.38 -6.07 14.55
N GLY A 24 -4.99 -5.01 15.08
CA GLY A 24 -5.78 -5.04 16.31
C GLY A 24 -7.15 -5.71 16.18
N ASP A 25 -7.68 -5.83 14.96
CA ASP A 25 -8.96 -6.48 14.70
C ASP A 25 -8.84 -8.01 14.61
N GLU A 26 -9.76 -8.73 15.26
CA GLU A 26 -9.68 -10.20 15.38
C GLU A 26 -9.83 -10.93 14.04
N LEU A 27 -10.64 -10.39 13.12
CA LEU A 27 -10.88 -11.00 11.81
C LEU A 27 -9.79 -10.57 10.83
N LEU A 28 -9.54 -9.26 10.75
CA LEU A 28 -8.60 -8.69 9.79
C LEU A 28 -7.16 -9.06 10.15
N GLY A 29 -6.79 -9.04 11.43
CA GLY A 29 -5.44 -9.42 11.87
C GLY A 29 -5.09 -10.85 11.47
N LYS A 30 -6.04 -11.79 11.51
CA LYS A 30 -5.84 -13.17 11.01
C LYS A 30 -5.65 -13.21 9.50
N LEU A 31 -6.41 -12.42 8.75
CA LEU A 31 -6.32 -12.36 7.28
C LEU A 31 -4.99 -11.76 6.81
N PHE A 32 -4.55 -10.69 7.49
CA PHE A 32 -3.36 -9.93 7.13
C PHE A 32 -2.11 -10.30 7.93
N ARG A 33 -2.13 -11.36 8.74
CA ARG A 33 -1.02 -11.79 9.62
C ARG A 33 0.34 -12.00 8.94
N TYR A 34 0.38 -12.09 7.62
CA TYR A 34 1.60 -12.22 6.81
C TYR A 34 2.02 -10.90 6.14
N GLY A 35 1.33 -9.80 6.42
CA GLY A 35 1.77 -8.46 6.09
C GLY A 35 3.12 -8.23 6.74
N GLY A 36 4.16 -8.10 5.92
CA GLY A 36 5.54 -7.95 6.40
C GLY A 36 5.77 -6.61 7.11
N SER A 37 6.90 -6.50 7.81
CA SER A 37 7.33 -5.30 8.54
C SER A 37 7.48 -4.03 7.69
N HIS A 38 7.37 -4.15 6.37
CA HIS A 38 7.49 -3.04 5.42
C HIS A 38 6.13 -2.49 4.94
N HIS A 39 5.00 -2.99 5.46
CA HIS A 39 3.67 -2.61 4.95
C HIS A 39 3.39 -1.11 5.08
N VAL A 40 3.70 -0.50 6.23
CA VAL A 40 3.60 0.97 6.43
C VAL A 40 4.38 1.75 5.38
N ASP A 41 5.61 1.33 5.07
CA ASP A 41 6.47 2.02 4.10
C ASP A 41 5.88 1.94 2.69
N HIS A 42 5.39 0.76 2.29
CA HIS A 42 4.80 0.55 0.97
C HIS A 42 3.48 1.30 0.83
N LEU A 43 2.63 1.27 1.86
CA LEU A 43 1.36 1.99 1.88
C LEU A 43 1.58 3.50 1.85
N THR A 44 2.58 4.01 2.58
CA THR A 44 2.96 5.42 2.55
C THR A 44 3.41 5.85 1.16
N ALA A 45 4.31 5.09 0.54
CA ALA A 45 4.80 5.38 -0.82
C ALA A 45 3.67 5.31 -1.86
N PHE A 46 2.77 4.32 -1.74
CA PHE A 46 1.63 4.17 -2.63
C PHE A 46 0.67 5.36 -2.54
N LEU A 47 0.27 5.74 -1.33
CA LEU A 47 -0.64 6.88 -1.10
C LEU A 47 0.01 8.20 -1.56
N ALA A 48 1.32 8.35 -1.33
CA ALA A 48 2.06 9.52 -1.80
C ALA A 48 1.98 9.64 -3.33
N GLU A 49 2.25 8.55 -4.05
CA GLU A 49 2.22 8.52 -5.52
C GLU A 49 0.80 8.78 -6.07
N VAL A 50 -0.23 8.12 -5.51
CA VAL A 50 -1.64 8.30 -5.92
C VAL A 50 -2.12 9.75 -5.76
N LEU A 51 -1.63 10.46 -4.73
CA LEU A 51 -2.01 11.85 -4.46
C LEU A 51 -1.14 12.88 -5.22
N GLY A 52 -0.24 12.42 -6.10
CA GLY A 52 0.62 13.25 -6.93
C GLY A 52 1.95 13.65 -6.27
N GLY A 53 2.42 12.89 -5.29
CA GLY A 53 3.73 13.00 -4.67
C GLY A 53 4.81 12.15 -5.38
N PRO A 54 5.93 11.82 -4.70
CA PRO A 54 7.04 11.06 -5.27
C PRO A 54 6.63 9.66 -5.77
N ARG A 55 7.22 9.22 -6.89
CA ARG A 55 6.96 7.92 -7.55
C ARG A 55 7.75 6.73 -6.96
N ARG A 56 7.98 6.73 -5.66
CA ARG A 56 8.80 5.70 -5.00
C ARG A 56 8.14 4.32 -5.02
N TYR A 57 6.81 4.27 -4.99
CA TYR A 57 6.10 3.00 -4.98
C TYR A 57 6.30 2.26 -6.30
N SER A 58 6.05 2.89 -7.45
CA SER A 58 6.21 2.22 -8.74
C SER A 58 7.68 2.00 -9.14
N GLU A 59 8.61 2.84 -8.69
CA GLU A 59 10.02 2.79 -9.12
C GLU A 59 10.91 1.90 -8.25
N GLU A 60 10.68 1.85 -6.94
CA GLU A 60 11.60 1.19 -5.99
C GLU A 60 11.00 -0.04 -5.30
N LEU A 61 9.67 -0.07 -5.13
CA LEU A 61 8.99 -1.06 -4.29
C LEU A 61 8.17 -2.05 -5.13
N GLY A 62 7.35 -1.56 -6.07
CA GLY A 62 6.40 -2.40 -6.80
C GLY A 62 5.41 -3.12 -5.88
N GLU A 63 4.51 -3.91 -6.48
CA GLU A 63 3.43 -4.60 -5.78
C GLU A 63 3.91 -5.77 -4.90
N CYS A 64 5.15 -6.23 -5.11
CA CYS A 64 5.69 -7.47 -4.56
C CYS A 64 6.95 -7.28 -3.70
N ALA A 65 7.49 -6.07 -3.50
CA ALA A 65 8.64 -5.92 -2.59
C ALA A 65 8.24 -6.17 -1.14
N GLY A 66 9.10 -6.86 -0.41
CA GLY A 66 8.96 -7.11 1.03
C GLY A 66 7.88 -8.11 1.45
N GLN A 67 7.04 -8.60 0.53
CA GLN A 67 6.02 -9.61 0.79
C GLN A 67 6.59 -10.99 0.45
N GLY A 68 6.53 -11.94 1.39
CA GLY A 68 7.04 -13.30 1.15
C GLY A 68 6.42 -13.91 -0.12
N ARG A 69 7.12 -14.84 -0.80
CA ARG A 69 6.71 -15.41 -2.10
C ARG A 69 5.24 -15.85 -2.16
N ASP A 70 4.72 -16.40 -1.07
CA ASP A 70 3.33 -16.87 -0.98
C ASP A 70 2.32 -15.71 -0.97
N VAL A 71 2.66 -14.58 -0.35
CA VAL A 71 1.85 -13.35 -0.32
C VAL A 71 1.87 -12.67 -1.69
N CYS A 72 3.02 -12.61 -2.36
CA CYS A 72 3.12 -12.09 -3.73
C CYS A 72 2.30 -12.92 -4.73
N HIS A 73 2.31 -14.25 -4.60
CA HIS A 73 1.50 -15.13 -5.44
C HIS A 73 0.00 -14.98 -5.15
N ALA A 74 -0.39 -14.85 -3.88
CA ALA A 74 -1.78 -14.61 -3.48
C ALA A 74 -2.31 -13.23 -3.94
N HIS A 75 -1.48 -12.18 -3.85
CA HIS A 75 -1.80 -10.88 -4.43
C HIS A 75 -1.89 -10.95 -5.96
N SER A 76 -0.99 -11.66 -6.65
CA SER A 76 -1.03 -11.83 -8.12
C SER A 76 -2.29 -12.58 -8.60
N LEU A 77 -2.78 -13.56 -7.84
CA LEU A 77 -3.99 -14.31 -8.17
C LEU A 77 -5.30 -13.61 -7.79
N ARG A 78 -5.24 -12.55 -6.97
CA ARG A 78 -6.42 -11.77 -6.52
C ARG A 78 -6.40 -10.29 -6.91
N SER A 79 -5.32 -9.77 -7.49
CA SER A 79 -5.20 -8.34 -7.77
C SER A 79 -5.52 -7.97 -9.20
N THR A 80 -6.68 -7.33 -9.32
CA THR A 80 -6.81 -6.04 -9.99
C THR A 80 -5.94 -4.97 -9.30
N THR A 81 -4.64 -4.85 -9.61
CA THR A 81 -3.87 -3.62 -9.27
C THR A 81 -2.86 -3.22 -10.35
N ALA A 82 -2.52 -1.93 -10.32
CA ALA A 82 -1.79 -1.09 -11.27
C ALA A 82 -2.31 -1.06 -12.72
N ASN A 83 -2.34 -2.19 -13.44
CA ASN A 83 -2.69 -2.20 -14.87
C ASN A 83 -4.20 -1.94 -15.09
N THR A 84 -5.06 -2.40 -14.17
CA THR A 84 -6.50 -2.10 -14.20
C THR A 84 -6.83 -0.67 -13.76
N MET A 85 -6.08 -0.11 -12.80
CA MET A 85 -6.30 1.27 -12.31
C MET A 85 -5.84 2.33 -13.33
N SER A 86 -4.76 2.05 -14.07
CA SER A 86 -4.31 2.91 -15.18
C SER A 86 -5.35 3.03 -16.31
N ARG A 87 -6.22 2.01 -16.47
CA ARG A 87 -7.35 2.02 -17.42
C ARG A 87 -8.62 2.66 -16.87
N MET A 88 -8.75 2.86 -15.55
CA MET A 88 -9.90 3.56 -14.94
C MET A 88 -9.73 5.09 -14.86
N VAL A 89 -8.50 5.59 -15.02
CA VAL A 89 -8.18 7.03 -14.99
C VAL A 89 -8.05 7.62 -16.42
N SER A 90 -8.21 6.81 -17.46
CA SER A 90 -8.08 7.22 -18.87
C SER A 90 -9.40 7.26 -19.66
N ASP A 91 -10.56 7.31 -18.98
CA ASP A 91 -11.87 7.64 -19.59
C ASP A 91 -12.51 8.84 -18.87
#